data_AF-A0A4S8QJ05-F1
#
_entry.id   AF-A0A4S8QJ05-F1
#
_cell.length_a   1.000
_cell.length_b   1.000
_cell.length_c   1.000
_cell.angle_alpha   90.00
_cell.angle_beta   90.00
_cell.angle_gamma   90.00
#
_symmetry.space_group_name_H-M   'P 1'
#
loop_
_entity.id
_entity.type
_entity.pdbx_description
1 polymer ?
#
loop_
_entity_poly.entity_id
_entity_poly.type
_entity_poly.pdbx_seq_one_letter_code
_entity_poly.pdbx_strand_id
1 'polypeptide(L)'
;MDTIGTDTNTDGYVDEASFDIDGDGTFESSAFDADGDTHIDTIEADTDGDGVVDVTAADTDGDGTFDTAEADTDGDGVMDTAYVDSDDDGVIDSEAPVESSGTTA
;
A
#
# COMPACT_ATOMS: atom_id res chain seq x y z
N MET A 1 -14.36 12.21 3.81
CA MET A 1 -13.12 12.48 4.56
C MET A 1 -13.31 12.20 6.04
N ASP A 2 -13.33 10.92 6.37
CA ASP A 2 -13.02 10.42 7.70
C ASP A 2 -11.55 9.93 7.71
N THR A 3 -10.93 9.92 8.88
CA THR A 3 -9.58 9.39 9.06
C THR A 3 -9.51 8.67 10.39
N ILE A 4 -9.15 7.39 10.35
CA ILE A 4 -8.98 6.57 11.54
C ILE A 4 -7.50 6.23 11.67
N GLY A 5 -6.91 6.61 12.79
CA GLY A 5 -5.55 6.23 13.16
C GLY A 5 -5.55 5.32 14.38
N THR A 6 -4.77 4.25 14.34
CA THR A 6 -4.59 3.29 15.43
C THR A 6 -3.13 3.31 15.92
N ASP A 7 -2.98 3.37 17.24
CA ASP A 7 -1.71 3.22 17.94
C ASP A 7 -1.80 1.86 18.68
N THR A 8 -1.20 0.84 18.08
CA THR A 8 -1.22 -0.55 18.53
C THR A 8 -0.12 -0.80 19.56
N ASN A 9 1.05 -0.15 19.40
CA ASN A 9 2.22 -0.38 20.23
C ASN A 9 2.29 0.55 21.48
N THR A 10 1.44 1.59 21.52
CA THR A 10 1.32 2.62 22.57
C THR A 10 2.59 3.46 22.77
N ASP A 11 3.31 3.76 21.70
CA ASP A 11 4.48 4.66 21.73
C ASP A 11 4.10 6.14 21.53
N GLY A 12 2.86 6.42 21.12
CA GLY A 12 2.34 7.76 20.88
C GLY A 12 2.43 8.24 19.42
N TYR A 13 2.89 7.39 18.51
CA TYR A 13 2.77 7.53 17.06
C TYR A 13 1.64 6.62 16.54
N VAL A 14 1.22 6.85 15.29
CA VAL A 14 0.14 6.08 14.66
C VAL A 14 0.81 4.97 13.86
N ASP A 15 0.47 3.72 14.17
CA ASP A 15 0.97 2.52 13.47
C ASP A 15 0.16 2.25 12.19
N GLU A 16 -1.12 2.63 12.16
CA GLU A 16 -1.98 2.42 10.99
C GLU A 16 -2.94 3.60 10.83
N ALA A 17 -3.07 4.11 9.61
CA ALA A 17 -3.96 5.20 9.26
C ALA A 17 -4.77 4.87 8.01
N SER A 18 -6.09 4.83 8.14
CA SER A 18 -7.02 4.65 7.02
C SER A 18 -7.79 5.93 6.73
N PHE A 19 -8.02 6.22 5.44
CA PHE A 19 -8.65 7.43 4.94
C PHE A 19 -9.87 7.06 4.11
N ASP A 20 -11.04 7.55 4.54
CA ASP A 20 -12.31 7.48 3.81
C ASP A 20 -12.51 8.85 3.15
N ILE A 21 -12.04 9.01 1.92
CA ILE A 21 -11.96 10.26 1.16
C ILE A 21 -13.36 10.76 0.82
N ASP A 22 -14.22 9.89 0.31
CA ASP A 22 -15.53 10.26 -0.21
C ASP A 22 -16.67 10.24 0.84
N GLY A 23 -16.46 9.56 1.97
CA GLY A 23 -17.36 9.48 3.11
C GLY A 23 -18.43 8.39 2.99
N ASP A 24 -18.23 7.37 2.17
CA ASP A 24 -19.20 6.30 1.94
C ASP A 24 -19.10 5.13 2.96
N GLY A 25 -18.05 5.11 3.78
CA GLY A 25 -17.79 4.10 4.79
C GLY A 25 -16.91 2.93 4.33
N THR A 26 -16.37 2.98 3.12
CA THR A 26 -15.20 2.22 2.67
C THR A 26 -13.95 3.09 2.78
N PHE A 27 -12.77 2.47 2.88
CA PHE A 27 -11.51 3.20 2.96
C PHE A 27 -10.79 3.08 1.62
N GLU A 28 -10.51 4.22 0.98
CA GLU A 28 -9.81 4.29 -0.29
C GLU A 28 -8.29 4.28 -0.13
N SER A 29 -7.77 4.51 1.08
CA SER A 29 -6.34 4.36 1.33
C SER A 29 -6.03 4.02 2.78
N SER A 30 -4.98 3.22 2.98
CA SER A 30 -4.43 2.88 4.30
C SER A 30 -2.92 2.96 4.28
N ALA A 31 -2.31 3.41 5.38
CA ALA A 31 -0.87 3.49 5.56
C ALA A 31 -0.48 2.79 6.87
N PHE A 32 0.65 2.09 6.86
CA PHE A 32 1.14 1.27 7.96
C PHE A 32 2.61 1.61 8.29
N ASP A 33 2.87 1.85 9.56
CA ASP A 33 4.19 1.94 10.21
C ASP A 33 4.26 0.75 11.19
N ALA A 34 4.89 -0.34 10.73
CA ALA A 34 4.93 -1.61 11.44
C ALA A 34 6.10 -1.69 12.43
N ASP A 35 7.18 -0.95 12.19
CA ASP A 35 8.36 -0.95 13.05
C ASP A 35 8.42 0.21 14.06
N GLY A 36 7.53 1.19 13.93
CA GLY A 36 7.34 2.32 14.83
C GLY A 36 8.44 3.37 14.72
N ASP A 37 9.12 3.43 13.56
CA ASP A 37 10.22 4.36 13.34
C ASP A 37 9.78 5.74 12.80
N THR A 38 8.47 5.95 12.63
CA THR A 38 7.81 7.14 12.09
C THR A 38 7.84 7.31 10.57
N HIS A 39 8.41 6.35 9.84
CA HIS A 39 8.26 6.21 8.40
C HIS A 39 7.17 5.17 8.09
N ILE A 40 6.55 5.32 6.93
CA ILE A 40 5.48 4.42 6.50
C ILE A 40 6.12 3.27 5.74
N ASP A 41 6.06 2.07 6.31
CA ASP A 41 6.53 0.84 5.69
C ASP A 41 5.67 0.43 4.51
N THR A 42 4.36 0.68 4.56
CA THR A 42 3.43 0.22 3.51
C THR A 42 2.24 1.15 3.34
N ILE A 43 1.83 1.39 2.10
CA ILE A 43 0.60 2.09 1.74
C ILE A 43 -0.23 1.24 0.78
N GLU A 44 -1.53 1.25 0.97
CA GLU A 44 -2.53 0.60 0.12
C GLU A 44 -3.54 1.65 -0.33
N ALA A 45 -4.00 1.55 -1.58
CA ALA A 45 -5.02 2.41 -2.14
C ALA A 45 -6.04 1.61 -2.97
N ASP A 46 -7.31 1.84 -2.68
CA ASP A 46 -8.47 1.44 -3.48
C ASP A 46 -8.96 2.72 -4.19
N THR A 47 -8.68 2.82 -5.48
CA THR A 47 -8.91 4.06 -6.26
C THR A 47 -10.28 4.11 -6.89
N ASP A 48 -10.98 2.97 -7.00
CA ASP A 48 -12.31 2.88 -7.61
C ASP A 48 -13.44 2.67 -6.59
N GLY A 49 -13.10 2.41 -5.33
CA GLY A 49 -13.99 2.32 -4.17
C GLY A 49 -14.81 1.04 -4.14
N ASP A 50 -14.32 -0.04 -4.75
CA ASP A 50 -15.02 -1.32 -4.78
C ASP A 50 -14.73 -2.21 -3.55
N GLY A 51 -13.81 -1.77 -2.69
CA GLY A 51 -13.33 -2.46 -1.49
C GLY A 51 -12.15 -3.39 -1.73
N VAL A 52 -11.56 -3.37 -2.93
CA VAL A 52 -10.36 -4.11 -3.33
C VAL A 52 -9.21 -3.12 -3.51
N VAL A 53 -8.01 -3.50 -3.09
CA VAL A 53 -6.83 -2.65 -3.21
C VAL A 53 -6.32 -2.69 -4.65
N ASP A 54 -6.31 -1.54 -5.30
CA ASP A 54 -5.76 -1.36 -6.65
C ASP A 54 -4.24 -1.20 -6.64
N VAL A 55 -3.68 -0.58 -5.60
CA VAL A 55 -2.25 -0.25 -5.53
C VAL A 55 -1.73 -0.49 -4.13
N THR A 56 -0.59 -1.15 -4.02
CA THR A 56 0.20 -1.23 -2.78
C THR A 56 1.62 -0.75 -3.03
N ALA A 57 2.25 -0.11 -2.06
CA ALA A 57 3.67 0.22 -2.12
C ALA A 57 4.32 0.00 -0.75
N ALA A 58 5.56 -0.48 -0.77
CA ALA A 58 6.31 -0.83 0.44
C ALA A 58 7.72 -0.24 0.42
N ASP A 59 8.07 0.37 1.55
CA ASP A 59 9.40 0.83 1.94
C ASP A 59 9.98 -0.26 2.83
N THR A 60 11.02 -0.93 2.35
CA THR A 60 11.58 -2.13 2.98
C THR A 60 12.83 -1.83 3.79
N ASP A 61 13.43 -0.65 3.60
CA ASP A 61 14.65 -0.24 4.28
C ASP A 61 14.45 0.93 5.27
N GLY A 62 13.25 1.52 5.29
CA GLY A 62 12.79 2.52 6.25
C GLY A 62 13.39 3.90 6.00
N ASP A 63 13.78 4.21 4.76
CA ASP A 63 14.40 5.49 4.42
C ASP A 63 13.38 6.60 4.11
N GLY A 64 12.10 6.24 4.01
CA GLY A 64 10.98 7.10 3.67
C GLY A 64 10.64 7.12 2.17
N THR A 65 11.29 6.27 1.37
CA THR A 65 11.05 6.07 -0.06
C THR A 65 10.57 4.65 -0.30
N PHE A 66 9.59 4.49 -1.20
CA PHE A 66 9.06 3.15 -1.50
C PHE A 66 9.97 2.42 -2.47
N ASP A 67 10.63 1.35 -2.00
CA ASP A 67 11.43 0.43 -2.84
C ASP A 67 10.58 -0.31 -3.88
N THR A 68 9.32 -0.63 -3.51
CA THR A 68 8.47 -1.52 -4.31
C THR A 68 7.04 -1.03 -4.37
N ALA A 69 6.38 -1.28 -5.49
CA ALA A 69 4.94 -1.05 -5.63
C ALA A 69 4.30 -2.14 -6.47
N GLU A 70 3.07 -2.52 -6.18
CA GLU A 70 2.28 -3.45 -6.98
C GLU A 70 0.94 -2.80 -7.34
N ALA A 71 0.41 -3.17 -8.51
CA ALA A 71 -0.88 -2.70 -8.99
C ALA A 71 -1.74 -3.87 -9.49
N ASP A 72 -2.99 -3.91 -9.04
CA ASP A 72 -4.08 -4.67 -9.62
C ASP A 72 -4.75 -3.81 -10.70
N THR A 73 -4.73 -4.28 -11.94
CA THR A 73 -5.25 -3.51 -13.08
C THR A 73 -6.59 -4.03 -13.58
N ASP A 74 -7.03 -5.19 -13.10
CA ASP A 74 -8.29 -5.82 -13.50
C ASP A 74 -9.33 -5.92 -12.36
N GLY A 75 -8.94 -5.54 -11.15
CA GLY A 75 -9.81 -5.41 -9.97
C GLY A 75 -10.26 -6.77 -9.44
N ASP A 76 -9.48 -7.83 -9.64
CA ASP A 76 -9.82 -9.17 -9.16
C ASP A 76 -9.30 -9.47 -7.74
N GLY A 77 -8.55 -8.54 -7.15
CA GLY A 77 -7.91 -8.62 -5.84
C GLY A 77 -6.55 -9.32 -5.87
N VAL A 78 -6.00 -9.55 -7.06
CA VAL A 78 -4.65 -10.08 -7.27
C VAL A 78 -3.84 -9.05 -8.04
N MET A 79 -2.69 -8.67 -7.47
CA MET A 79 -1.77 -7.76 -8.13
C MET A 79 -1.30 -8.34 -9.47
N ASP A 80 -1.32 -7.51 -10.51
CA ASP A 80 -0.93 -7.86 -11.88
C ASP A 80 0.50 -7.46 -12.20
N THR A 81 0.96 -6.33 -11.66
CA THR A 81 2.25 -5.73 -12.03
C THR A 81 2.97 -5.27 -10.78
N ALA A 82 4.26 -5.60 -10.69
CA ALA A 82 5.16 -5.13 -9.67
C ALA A 82 6.20 -4.18 -10.28
N TYR A 83 6.52 -3.15 -9.53
CA TYR A 83 7.47 -2.10 -9.80
C TYR A 83 8.51 -2.10 -8.69
N VAL A 84 9.78 -1.88 -9.06
CA VAL A 84 10.90 -1.80 -8.14
C VAL A 84 11.72 -0.56 -8.47
N ASP A 85 11.98 0.25 -7.45
CA ASP A 85 12.95 1.34 -7.42
C ASP A 85 14.06 0.89 -6.45
N SER A 86 15.25 0.59 -6.96
CA SER A 86 16.34 0.03 -6.12
C SER A 86 17.38 1.06 -5.71
N ASP A 87 17.26 2.29 -6.20
CA ASP A 87 18.18 3.39 -5.87
C ASP A 87 17.50 4.63 -5.26
N ASP A 88 16.21 4.48 -4.92
CA ASP A 88 15.38 5.43 -4.17
C ASP A 88 15.36 6.82 -4.82
N ASP A 89 15.48 6.86 -6.14
CA ASP A 89 15.50 8.11 -6.90
C ASP A 89 14.09 8.58 -7.35
N GLY A 90 13.07 7.76 -7.06
CA GLY A 90 11.68 7.97 -7.43
C GLY A 90 11.37 7.57 -8.87
N VAL A 91 12.29 6.90 -9.56
CA VAL A 91 12.13 6.36 -10.91
C VAL A 91 12.23 4.85 -10.86
N ILE A 92 11.18 4.19 -11.34
CA ILE A 92 11.15 2.73 -11.41
C ILE A 92 12.30 2.19 -12.28
N ASP A 93 13.14 1.35 -11.67
CA ASP A 93 14.21 0.61 -12.31
C ASP A 93 13.70 -0.60 -13.08
N SER A 94 12.72 -1.30 -12.51
CA SER A 94 12.20 -2.56 -13.04
C SER A 94 10.69 -2.66 -12.89
N GLU A 95 10.03 -3.11 -13.96
CA GLU A 95 8.64 -3.54 -13.96
C GLU A 95 8.56 -5.01 -14.34
N ALA A 96 7.74 -5.79 -13.65
CA ALA A 96 7.51 -7.19 -13.95
C ALA A 96 6.04 -7.55 -13.73
N PRO A 97 5.43 -8.40 -14.60
CA PRO A 97 4.14 -8.96 -14.28
C PRO A 97 4.27 -9.81 -13.02
N VAL A 98 3.38 -9.57 -12.08
CA VAL A 98 3.14 -10.50 -10.98
C VAL A 98 2.37 -11.64 -11.61
N GLU A 99 3.06 -12.76 -11.84
CA GLU A 99 2.40 -13.94 -12.35
C GLU A 99 1.43 -14.43 -11.26
N SER A 100 0.17 -14.00 -11.35
CA SER A 100 -0.95 -14.64 -10.69
C SER A 100 -0.87 -16.09 -11.08
N SER A 101 -0.32 -16.92 -10.18
CA SER A 101 -0.32 -18.36 -10.37
C SER A 101 -1.78 -18.76 -10.27
N GLY A 102 -2.48 -18.71 -11.41
CA GLY A 102 -3.88 -19.06 -11.52
C GLY A 102 -4.05 -20.41 -10.85
N THR A 103 -4.70 -20.38 -9.68
CA THR A 103 -5.06 -21.61 -8.99
C THR A 103 -6.12 -22.27 -9.86
N THR A 104 -5.66 -23.12 -10.76
CA THR A 104 -6.51 -24.15 -11.35
C THR A 104 -6.77 -25.17 -10.26
N ALA A 105 -7.94 -25.06 -9.61
CA ALA A 105 -8.49 -26.11 -8.75
C ALA A 105 -10.00 -26.27 -9.00
#